data_AF-A0A0C3N9P9-F1
#
_entry.id   AF-A0A0C3N9P9-F1
#
_cell.length_a   1.000
_cell.length_b   1.000
_cell.length_c   1.000
_cell.angle_alpha   90.00
_cell.angle_beta   90.00
_cell.angle_gamma   90.00
#
_symmetry.space_group_name_H-M   'P 1'
#
loop_
_entity.id
_entity.type
_entity.pdbx_description
1 polymer ?
#
loop_
_entity_poly.entity_id
_entity_poly.type
_entity_poly.pdbx_seq_one_letter_code
_entity_poly.pdbx_strand_id
1 'polypeptide(L)'
;MSIAQPLRISYIELRSTKDIEFIELITPGYRLNIQQQSKNIFRQHFLQPLTVQGEAFSFSVHRKKWYPSLTPAVKDIQINVYDVLSNSQAQKFQTIRSKLDITIGLSPRSTSVIPPAQADSTPPSVDELLLATEELVGKCRRLRILVVGQSGVGKSTLIKQTFGIEQSSAGYSAPTADIERELISPQNDQFVLHRTGRSGWTSRISYM
;
A
#
# COMPACT_ATOMS: atom_id res chain seq x y z
N MET A 1 8.22 -17.06 -27.87
CA MET A 1 8.61 -16.98 -26.44
C MET A 1 7.33 -16.77 -25.64
N SER A 2 6.97 -17.72 -24.77
CA SER A 2 5.73 -17.66 -23.99
C SER A 2 5.82 -16.51 -22.99
N ILE A 3 4.99 -15.49 -23.12
CA ILE A 3 4.87 -14.43 -22.11
C ILE A 3 4.26 -15.09 -20.88
N ALA A 4 5.05 -15.24 -19.81
CA ALA A 4 4.58 -15.82 -18.56
C ALA A 4 3.35 -15.03 -18.07
N GLN A 5 2.25 -15.73 -17.83
CA GLN A 5 0.99 -15.10 -17.45
C GLN A 5 1.15 -14.37 -16.11
N PRO A 6 0.83 -13.08 -16.02
CA PRO A 6 1.02 -12.33 -14.78
C PRO A 6 -0.02 -12.74 -13.72
N LEU A 7 0.42 -12.83 -12.47
CA LEU A 7 -0.43 -13.16 -11.34
C LEU A 7 -1.17 -11.92 -10.86
N ARG A 8 -2.50 -11.99 -10.75
CA ARG A 8 -3.34 -10.87 -10.26
C ARG A 8 -3.90 -11.20 -8.88
N ILE A 9 -3.40 -10.51 -7.86
CA ILE A 9 -3.73 -10.75 -6.45
C ILE A 9 -4.79 -9.72 -6.01
N SER A 10 -5.94 -10.20 -5.54
CA SER A 10 -7.03 -9.34 -5.04
C SER A 10 -6.88 -9.03 -3.54
N TYR A 11 -6.37 -9.98 -2.76
CA TYR A 11 -6.06 -9.75 -1.35
C TYR A 11 -4.98 -10.71 -0.85
N ILE A 12 -4.34 -10.34 0.25
CA ILE A 12 -3.41 -11.19 1.00
C ILE A 12 -3.84 -11.22 2.45
N GLU A 13 -3.83 -12.40 3.04
CA GLU A 13 -4.05 -12.61 4.46
C GLU A 13 -2.96 -13.52 5.02
N LEU A 14 -2.37 -13.11 6.13
CA LEU A 14 -1.26 -13.80 6.78
C LEU A 14 -1.60 -13.95 8.27
N ARG A 15 -1.56 -15.19 8.76
CA ARG A 15 -1.81 -15.50 10.18
C ARG A 15 -0.58 -16.17 10.78
N SER A 16 -0.15 -15.71 11.95
CA SER A 16 0.96 -16.32 12.67
C SER A 16 0.60 -16.74 14.07
N THR A 17 1.27 -17.78 14.55
CA THR A 17 1.22 -18.18 15.95
C THR A 17 2.28 -17.46 16.80
N LYS A 18 3.14 -16.63 16.19
CA LYS A 18 4.21 -15.89 16.85
C LYS A 18 3.96 -14.39 16.74
N ASP A 19 4.51 -13.63 17.69
CA ASP A 19 4.44 -12.17 17.65
C ASP A 19 5.28 -11.61 16.50
N ILE A 20 4.58 -10.99 15.55
CA ILE A 20 5.15 -10.30 14.40
C ILE A 20 5.02 -8.80 14.64
N GLU A 21 6.06 -8.06 14.27
CA GLU A 21 6.10 -6.60 14.35
C GLU A 21 5.47 -5.99 13.10
N PHE A 22 5.93 -6.41 11.92
CA PHE A 22 5.31 -6.07 10.63
C PHE A 22 5.72 -7.10 9.56
N ILE A 23 5.01 -7.07 8.42
CA ILE A 23 5.31 -7.89 7.25
C ILE A 23 5.37 -7.00 6.02
N GLU A 24 6.37 -7.25 5.16
CA GLU A 24 6.47 -6.62 3.84
C GLU A 24 6.27 -7.66 2.75
N LEU A 25 5.45 -7.32 1.75
CA LEU A 25 5.44 -7.99 0.46
C LEU A 25 6.50 -7.35 -0.44
N ILE A 26 7.35 -8.17 -1.03
CA ILE A 26 8.44 -7.77 -1.92
C ILE A 26 8.17 -8.41 -3.29
N THR A 27 8.04 -7.57 -4.31
CA THR A 27 7.93 -7.97 -5.71
C THR A 27 9.05 -7.31 -6.53
N PRO A 28 9.30 -7.75 -7.77
CA PRO A 28 10.19 -7.04 -8.68
C PRO A 28 9.61 -5.65 -9.01
N GLY A 29 10.02 -4.62 -8.27
CA GLY A 29 9.70 -3.22 -8.56
C GLY A 29 9.07 -2.43 -7.40
N TYR A 30 8.56 -3.08 -6.35
CA TYR A 30 8.09 -2.36 -5.16
C TYR A 30 8.07 -3.23 -3.90
N ARG A 31 7.96 -2.54 -2.76
CA ARG A 31 7.76 -3.15 -1.45
C ARG A 31 6.50 -2.57 -0.84
N LEU A 32 5.69 -3.43 -0.23
CA LEU A 32 4.43 -3.04 0.36
C LEU A 32 4.34 -3.57 1.79
N ASN A 33 4.16 -2.67 2.75
CA ASN A 33 3.86 -3.06 4.13
C ASN A 33 2.41 -3.59 4.20
N ILE A 34 2.23 -4.78 4.77
CA ILE A 34 0.92 -5.38 4.98
C ILE A 34 0.42 -4.97 6.35
N GLN A 35 -0.70 -4.27 6.38
CA GLN A 35 -1.25 -3.74 7.63
C GLN A 35 -1.68 -4.86 8.58
N GLN A 36 -1.33 -4.68 9.85
CA GLN A 36 -1.81 -5.51 10.94
C GLN A 36 -3.26 -5.14 11.24
N GLN A 37 -4.18 -6.09 11.12
CA GLN A 37 -5.60 -5.90 11.44
C GLN A 37 -5.91 -6.27 12.88
N SER A 38 -5.26 -7.31 13.40
CA SER A 38 -5.41 -7.75 14.78
C SER A 38 -4.16 -8.51 15.24
N LYS A 39 -4.15 -9.04 16.47
CA LYS A 39 -3.00 -9.76 17.01
C LYS A 39 -2.61 -10.93 16.10
N ASN A 40 -1.43 -10.85 15.50
CA ASN A 40 -0.85 -11.84 14.59
C ASN A 40 -1.66 -12.13 13.31
N ILE A 41 -2.57 -11.21 12.92
CA ILE A 41 -3.30 -11.27 11.65
C ILE A 41 -2.99 -10.02 10.85
N PHE A 42 -2.43 -10.22 9.65
CA PHE A 42 -2.09 -9.17 8.71
C PHE A 42 -2.92 -9.37 7.46
N ARG A 43 -3.53 -8.29 6.96
CA ARG A 43 -4.42 -8.38 5.81
C ARG A 43 -4.30 -7.13 4.96
N GLN A 44 -4.20 -7.34 3.67
CA GLN A 44 -4.23 -6.28 2.68
C GLN A 44 -5.23 -6.65 1.59
N HIS A 45 -6.18 -5.75 1.34
CA HIS A 45 -7.05 -5.81 0.17
C HIS A 45 -6.53 -4.85 -0.88
N PHE A 46 -6.67 -5.26 -2.14
CA PHE A 46 -6.29 -4.45 -3.30
C PHE A 46 -7.55 -4.08 -4.06
N LEU A 47 -7.89 -2.79 -4.07
CA LEU A 47 -9.01 -2.28 -4.86
C LEU A 47 -8.81 -2.54 -6.35
N GLN A 48 -7.55 -2.41 -6.81
CA GLN A 48 -7.11 -2.86 -8.12
C GLN A 48 -6.19 -4.07 -7.91
N PRO A 49 -6.48 -5.24 -8.53
CA PRO A 49 -5.67 -6.43 -8.32
C PRO A 49 -4.18 -6.19 -8.59
N LEU A 50 -3.37 -6.50 -7.58
CA LEU A 50 -1.94 -6.34 -7.62
C LEU A 50 -1.37 -7.29 -8.68
N THR A 51 -0.76 -6.71 -9.71
CA THR A 51 -0.14 -7.49 -10.78
C THR A 51 1.30 -7.81 -10.39
N VAL A 52 1.58 -9.09 -10.18
CA VAL A 52 2.94 -9.60 -9.94
C VAL A 52 3.47 -10.12 -11.27
N GLN A 53 4.50 -9.44 -11.77
CA GLN A 53 5.27 -9.88 -12.93
C GLN A 53 6.55 -10.57 -12.44
N GLY A 54 6.92 -11.69 -13.07
CA GLY A 54 8.08 -12.49 -12.72
C GLY A 54 7.72 -13.89 -12.20
N GLU A 55 8.74 -14.61 -11.76
CA GLU A 55 8.63 -16.02 -11.36
C GLU A 55 8.23 -16.20 -9.89
N ALA A 56 8.51 -15.21 -9.04
CA ALA A 56 8.28 -15.30 -7.61
C ALA A 56 8.11 -13.92 -6.96
N PHE A 57 7.52 -13.92 -5.78
CA PHE A 57 7.49 -12.79 -4.85
C PHE A 57 7.80 -13.30 -3.44
N SER A 58 8.13 -12.40 -2.53
CA SER A 58 8.56 -12.77 -1.18
C SER A 58 7.83 -11.99 -0.11
N PHE A 59 7.65 -12.61 1.06
CA PHE A 59 7.25 -11.91 2.28
C PHE A 59 8.45 -11.79 3.21
N SER A 60 8.83 -10.57 3.58
CA SER A 60 9.79 -10.34 4.65
C SER A 60 9.06 -10.17 5.97
N VAL A 61 9.30 -11.09 6.90
CA VAL A 61 8.59 -11.14 8.18
C VAL A 61 9.51 -10.64 9.29
N HIS A 62 9.15 -9.52 9.91
CA HIS A 62 9.89 -8.93 11.02
C HIS A 62 9.24 -9.31 12.34
N ARG A 63 9.98 -10.02 13.21
CA ARG A 63 9.46 -10.48 14.50
C ARG A 63 9.91 -9.58 15.64
N LYS A 64 9.02 -9.38 16.61
CA LYS A 64 9.32 -8.60 17.81
C LYS A 64 10.45 -9.25 18.60
N LYS A 65 11.30 -8.41 19.17
CA LYS A 65 12.30 -8.85 20.15
C LYS A 65 11.59 -9.25 21.44
N TRP A 66 11.88 -10.46 21.93
CA TRP A 66 11.48 -10.87 23.28
C TRP A 66 12.52 -10.48 24.34
N TYR A 67 13.76 -10.17 23.94
CA TYR A 67 14.80 -9.64 24.83
C TYR A 67 15.61 -8.53 24.12
N PRO A 68 16.03 -7.47 24.83
CA PRO A 68 16.73 -6.33 24.24
C PRO A 68 18.08 -6.69 23.60
N SER A 69 18.72 -7.77 24.03
CA SER A 69 20.00 -8.27 23.51
C SER A 69 19.90 -9.13 22.26
N LEU A 70 18.70 -9.57 21.84
CA LEU A 70 18.53 -10.40 20.66
C LEU A 70 18.25 -9.54 19.42
N THR A 71 18.88 -9.89 18.31
CA THR A 71 18.58 -9.30 16.99
C THR A 71 17.19 -9.74 16.53
N PRO A 72 16.40 -8.86 15.90
CA PRO A 72 15.12 -9.24 15.33
C PRO A 72 15.34 -10.32 14.27
N ALA A 73 14.60 -11.42 14.36
CA ALA A 73 14.65 -12.45 13.34
C ALA A 73 13.83 -11.98 12.13
N VAL A 74 14.53 -11.57 11.07
CA VAL A 74 13.94 -11.36 9.75
C VAL A 74 13.93 -12.69 9.02
N LYS A 75 12.79 -13.05 8.45
CA LYS A 75 12.69 -14.26 7.61
C LYS A 75 11.97 -13.95 6.32
N ASP A 76 12.65 -14.21 5.22
CA ASP A 76 12.07 -14.09 3.89
C ASP A 76 11.41 -15.41 3.49
N ILE A 77 10.17 -15.31 3.03
CA ILE A 77 9.36 -16.43 2.56
C ILE A 77 9.06 -16.19 1.09
N GLN A 78 9.74 -16.92 0.22
CA GLN A 78 9.52 -16.84 -1.22
C GLN A 78 8.35 -17.73 -1.63
N ILE A 79 7.51 -17.21 -2.52
CA ILE A 79 6.36 -17.89 -3.13
C ILE A 79 6.54 -17.85 -4.65
N ASN A 80 6.54 -19.02 -5.28
CA ASN A 80 6.61 -19.13 -6.73
C ASN A 80 5.24 -18.87 -7.35
N VAL A 81 5.19 -18.03 -8.38
CA VAL A 81 3.95 -17.69 -9.10
C VAL A 81 3.32 -18.91 -9.75
N TYR A 82 4.13 -19.83 -10.29
CA TYR A 82 3.65 -21.08 -10.88
C TYR A 82 2.92 -21.96 -9.86
N ASP A 83 3.43 -22.07 -8.64
CA ASP A 83 2.80 -22.84 -7.57
C ASP A 83 1.43 -22.25 -7.19
N VAL A 84 1.32 -20.92 -7.20
CA VAL A 84 0.08 -20.20 -6.93
C VAL A 84 -0.94 -20.46 -8.04
N LEU A 85 -0.52 -20.33 -9.30
CA LEU A 85 -1.39 -20.52 -10.46
C LEU A 85 -1.87 -21.97 -10.61
N SER A 86 -0.96 -22.94 -10.44
CA SER A 86 -1.25 -24.37 -10.60
C SER A 86 -2.13 -24.95 -9.50
N ASN A 87 -2.04 -24.43 -8.27
CA ASN A 87 -2.79 -24.94 -7.11
C ASN A 87 -4.01 -24.09 -6.73
N SER A 88 -4.38 -23.08 -7.53
CA SER A 88 -5.50 -22.18 -7.23
C SER A 88 -6.87 -22.77 -7.60
N GLN A 89 -7.31 -23.78 -6.85
CA GLN A 89 -8.70 -24.21 -6.92
C GLN A 89 -9.58 -23.09 -6.32
N ALA A 90 -10.48 -22.50 -7.12
CA ALA A 90 -11.43 -21.46 -6.73
C ALA A 90 -10.84 -20.06 -6.38
N GLN A 91 -9.89 -19.56 -7.18
CA GLN A 91 -9.36 -18.18 -7.06
C GLN A 91 -8.69 -17.88 -5.71
N LYS A 92 -8.31 -18.91 -4.96
CA LYS A 92 -7.63 -18.78 -3.68
C LYS A 92 -6.45 -19.74 -3.68
N PHE A 93 -5.32 -19.24 -3.22
CA PHE A 93 -4.15 -20.05 -2.91
C PHE A 93 -3.89 -19.98 -1.41
N GLN A 94 -3.59 -21.13 -0.81
CA GLN A 94 -3.27 -21.21 0.61
C GLN A 94 -2.05 -22.11 0.84
N THR A 95 -1.14 -21.67 1.69
CA THR A 95 0.05 -22.45 2.06
C THR A 95 0.49 -22.11 3.47
N ILE A 96 1.18 -23.04 4.12
CA ILE A 96 1.80 -22.81 5.43
C ILE A 96 3.31 -22.86 5.25
N ARG A 97 3.98 -21.75 5.55
CA ARG A 97 5.44 -21.64 5.48
C ARG A 97 5.96 -20.95 6.73
N SER A 98 6.98 -21.53 7.37
CA SER A 98 7.67 -20.88 8.50
C SER A 98 6.78 -20.49 9.70
N LYS A 99 5.71 -21.26 9.96
CA LYS A 99 4.67 -20.96 10.97
C LYS A 99 3.84 -19.71 10.64
N LEU A 100 3.71 -19.40 9.36
CA LEU A 100 2.81 -18.40 8.80
C LEU A 100 1.83 -19.14 7.88
N ASP A 101 0.54 -19.04 8.18
CA ASP A 101 -0.53 -19.42 7.26
C ASP A 101 -0.75 -18.26 6.30
N ILE A 102 -0.52 -18.51 5.01
CA ILE A 102 -0.51 -17.54 3.93
C ILE A 102 -1.68 -17.86 3.02
N THR A 103 -2.59 -16.91 2.90
CA THR A 103 -3.73 -16.96 2.00
C THR A 103 -3.63 -15.83 0.99
N ILE A 104 -3.79 -16.16 -0.29
CA ILE A 104 -3.73 -15.23 -1.41
C ILE A 104 -5.01 -15.37 -2.20
N GLY A 105 -5.80 -14.30 -2.24
CA GLY A 105 -6.92 -14.18 -3.16
C GLY A 105 -6.45 -13.78 -4.54
N LEU A 106 -6.94 -14.47 -5.55
CA LEU A 106 -6.68 -14.19 -6.96
C LEU A 106 -7.90 -13.51 -7.58
N SER A 107 -7.64 -12.61 -8.52
CA SER A 107 -8.71 -12.04 -9.34
C SER A 107 -9.13 -13.04 -10.43
N PRO A 108 -10.43 -13.15 -10.76
CA PRO A 108 -10.88 -13.88 -11.94
C PRO A 108 -10.14 -13.39 -13.18
N ARG A 109 -9.77 -14.32 -14.06
CA ARG A 109 -9.27 -13.98 -15.39
C ARG A 109 -10.46 -13.49 -16.21
N SER A 110 -10.36 -12.29 -16.78
CA SER A 110 -11.25 -11.89 -17.86
C SER A 110 -10.87 -12.72 -19.09
N THR A 111 -11.41 -13.94 -19.20
CA THR A 111 -11.36 -14.71 -20.44
C THR A 111 -12.19 -13.95 -21.47
N SER A 112 -11.50 -13.20 -22.33
CA SER A 112 -12.06 -12.70 -23.58
C SER A 112 -12.44 -13.91 -24.45
N VAL A 113 -13.66 -14.41 -24.27
CA VAL A 113 -14.34 -15.28 -25.23
C VAL A 113 -15.70 -14.63 -25.48
N ILE A 114 -15.94 -14.19 -26.70
CA ILE A 114 -17.25 -13.75 -27.21
C ILE A 114 -17.51 -14.64 -28.44
N PRO A 115 -18.74 -15.10 -28.75
CA PRO A 115 -19.56 -16.10 -28.04
C PRO A 115 -20.19 -17.10 -29.07
N PRO A 116 -21.19 -17.91 -28.68
CA PRO A 116 -22.46 -17.75 -29.40
C PRO A 116 -23.64 -17.55 -28.46
N ALA A 117 -24.36 -16.46 -28.75
CA ALA A 117 -25.80 -16.17 -28.57
C ALA A 117 -26.60 -16.77 -27.38
N GLN A 118 -27.24 -15.83 -26.66
CA GLN A 118 -28.46 -15.91 -25.82
C GLN A 118 -28.35 -16.43 -24.38
N ALA A 119 -28.34 -15.51 -23.40
CA ALA A 119 -29.52 -15.07 -22.63
C ALA A 119 -29.07 -14.30 -21.37
N ASP A 120 -29.59 -13.07 -21.23
CA ASP A 120 -29.69 -12.20 -20.06
C ASP A 120 -28.81 -12.48 -18.82
N SER A 121 -27.72 -11.73 -18.71
CA SER A 121 -27.34 -11.03 -17.47
C SER A 121 -26.21 -10.05 -17.76
N THR A 122 -26.51 -8.77 -17.64
CA THR A 122 -25.61 -7.63 -17.87
C THR A 122 -24.37 -7.70 -16.96
N PRO A 123 -23.13 -7.65 -17.49
CA PRO A 123 -21.93 -7.54 -16.66
C PRO A 123 -21.84 -6.13 -16.05
N PRO A 124 -21.35 -5.97 -14.80
CA PRO A 124 -21.15 -4.65 -14.20
C PRO A 124 -20.16 -3.87 -15.06
N SER A 125 -20.65 -2.76 -15.63
CA SER A 125 -19.89 -1.95 -16.57
C SER A 125 -18.75 -1.23 -15.84
N VAL A 126 -17.71 -0.90 -16.61
CA VAL A 126 -16.54 -0.11 -16.18
C VAL A 126 -16.95 1.23 -15.53
N ASP A 127 -18.20 1.65 -15.73
CA ASP A 127 -18.83 2.81 -15.09
C ASP A 127 -18.93 2.67 -13.56
N GLU A 128 -19.06 1.46 -13.00
CA GLU A 128 -19.20 1.27 -11.55
C GLU A 128 -17.91 1.58 -10.76
N LEU A 129 -16.74 1.31 -11.36
CA LEU A 129 -15.44 1.67 -10.76
C LEU A 129 -15.14 3.16 -10.89
N LEU A 130 -15.56 3.79 -11.99
CA LEU A 130 -15.53 5.24 -12.13
C LEU A 130 -16.44 5.90 -11.07
N LEU A 131 -17.66 5.39 -10.92
CA LEU A 131 -18.66 5.86 -9.95
C LEU A 131 -18.15 5.77 -8.51
N ALA A 132 -17.50 4.67 -8.09
CA ALA A 132 -16.98 4.55 -6.72
C ALA A 132 -15.79 5.48 -6.44
N THR A 133 -14.93 5.72 -7.44
CA THR A 133 -13.79 6.63 -7.30
C THR A 133 -14.27 8.08 -7.31
N GLU A 134 -15.22 8.43 -8.18
CA GLU A 134 -15.88 9.75 -8.19
C GLU A 134 -16.73 10.00 -6.96
N GLU A 135 -17.38 8.96 -6.39
CA GLU A 135 -18.15 9.09 -5.16
C GLU A 135 -17.23 9.31 -3.95
N LEU A 136 -16.08 8.60 -3.88
CA LEU A 136 -15.09 8.80 -2.82
C LEU A 136 -14.30 10.10 -2.98
N VAL A 137 -13.91 10.48 -4.20
CA VAL A 137 -13.29 11.78 -4.50
C VAL A 137 -14.29 12.91 -4.27
N GLY A 138 -15.57 12.70 -4.58
CA GLY A 138 -16.66 13.62 -4.32
C GLY A 138 -16.94 13.82 -2.83
N LYS A 139 -16.81 12.76 -2.02
CA LYS A 139 -16.92 12.79 -0.55
C LYS A 139 -15.66 13.36 0.13
N CYS A 140 -14.48 13.06 -0.38
CA CYS A 140 -13.18 13.46 0.19
C CYS A 140 -12.46 14.46 -0.72
N ARG A 141 -12.95 15.71 -0.73
CA ARG A 141 -12.43 16.76 -1.63
C ARG A 141 -10.93 17.05 -1.47
N ARG A 142 -10.33 16.79 -0.31
CA ARG A 142 -8.92 17.09 -0.02
C ARG A 142 -8.27 16.07 0.92
N LEU A 143 -7.19 15.44 0.46
CA LEU A 143 -6.30 14.58 1.22
C LEU A 143 -5.18 15.43 1.84
N ARG A 144 -5.11 15.47 3.18
CA ARG A 144 -4.10 16.23 3.92
C ARG A 144 -2.90 15.35 4.30
N ILE A 145 -1.71 15.74 3.85
CA ILE A 145 -0.44 15.04 4.11
C ILE A 145 0.41 15.92 5.03
N LEU A 146 0.89 15.37 6.16
CA LEU A 146 1.76 16.08 7.09
C LEU A 146 3.20 15.53 7.00
N VAL A 147 4.15 16.38 6.60
CA VAL A 147 5.57 15.99 6.51
C VAL A 147 6.33 16.51 7.73
N VAL A 148 6.79 15.57 8.57
CA VAL A 148 7.48 15.83 9.84
C VAL A 148 8.91 15.33 9.80
N GLY A 149 9.84 16.05 10.42
CA GLY A 149 11.23 15.62 10.56
C GLY A 149 12.16 16.72 11.08
N GLN A 150 13.38 16.35 11.49
CA GLN A 150 14.39 17.29 11.97
C GLN A 150 14.77 18.32 10.89
N SER A 151 15.32 19.47 11.29
CA SER A 151 15.84 20.43 10.30
C SER A 151 17.00 19.81 9.51
N GLY A 152 17.17 20.18 8.25
CA GLY A 152 18.26 19.67 7.40
C GLY A 152 18.06 18.27 6.79
N VAL A 153 17.05 17.49 7.19
CA VAL A 153 16.83 16.11 6.66
C VAL A 153 16.29 16.02 5.23
N GLY A 154 16.24 17.12 4.49
CA GLY A 154 15.78 17.10 3.10
C GLY A 154 14.25 17.11 2.87
N LYS A 155 13.43 17.46 3.88
CA LYS A 155 11.96 17.57 3.72
C LYS A 155 11.54 18.45 2.54
N SER A 156 12.19 19.62 2.38
CA SER A 156 11.90 20.52 1.24
C SER A 156 12.17 19.83 -0.10
N THR A 157 13.28 19.09 -0.17
CA THR A 157 13.72 18.36 -1.37
C THR A 157 12.73 17.27 -1.72
N LEU A 158 12.29 16.48 -0.72
CA LEU A 158 11.27 15.45 -0.90
C LEU A 158 9.97 16.06 -1.44
N ILE A 159 9.47 17.14 -0.82
CA ILE A 159 8.23 17.80 -1.24
C ILE A 159 8.32 18.31 -2.67
N LYS A 160 9.44 18.95 -3.04
CA LYS A 160 9.67 19.45 -4.39
C LYS A 160 9.72 18.31 -5.42
N GLN A 161 10.45 17.24 -5.13
CA GLN A 161 10.59 16.11 -6.06
C GLN A 161 9.31 15.28 -6.20
N THR A 162 8.57 15.09 -5.11
CA THR A 162 7.38 14.22 -5.09
C THR A 162 6.12 14.94 -5.55
N PHE A 163 5.96 16.22 -5.22
CA PHE A 163 4.71 16.96 -5.48
C PHE A 163 4.88 18.15 -6.44
N GLY A 164 6.10 18.36 -6.97
CA GLY A 164 6.40 19.45 -7.90
C GLY A 164 6.21 20.86 -7.31
N ILE A 165 6.17 20.98 -5.98
CA ILE A 165 5.91 22.25 -5.30
C ILE A 165 7.25 23.01 -5.13
N GLU A 166 7.47 24.02 -5.97
CA GLU A 166 8.52 25.02 -5.80
C GLU A 166 8.17 25.89 -4.57
N GLN A 167 8.81 25.64 -3.43
CA GLN A 167 8.71 26.53 -2.28
C GLN A 167 9.41 27.84 -2.64
N SER A 168 8.67 28.85 -3.08
CA SER A 168 9.21 30.18 -3.29
C SER A 168 9.65 30.75 -1.94
N SER A 169 10.96 30.70 -1.74
CA SER A 169 11.68 31.39 -0.68
C SER A 169 11.43 32.89 -0.82
N ALA A 170 10.49 33.43 -0.07
CA ALA A 170 10.41 34.85 0.19
C ALA A 170 10.09 35.07 1.68
N GLY A 171 11.18 35.21 2.45
CA GLY A 171 11.17 35.71 3.82
C GLY A 171 10.71 34.71 4.88
N TYR A 172 10.98 35.07 6.14
CA TYR A 172 10.55 34.42 7.37
C TYR A 172 11.49 33.36 7.95
N SER A 173 12.40 33.91 8.76
CA SER A 173 13.03 33.28 9.92
C SER A 173 12.08 32.35 10.68
N ALA A 174 12.59 31.18 11.09
CA ALA A 174 11.97 30.27 12.04
C ALA A 174 11.46 31.00 13.32
N PRO A 175 10.53 30.45 14.13
CA PRO A 175 10.18 29.04 14.30
C PRO A 175 8.70 28.81 14.63
N THR A 176 7.82 28.67 13.64
CA THR A 176 6.45 28.21 13.91
C THR A 176 6.15 27.10 12.92
N ALA A 177 5.71 25.95 13.43
CA ALA A 177 5.20 24.87 12.61
C ALA A 177 4.03 25.42 11.79
N ASP A 178 4.26 25.69 10.50
CA ASP A 178 3.27 26.32 9.63
C ASP A 178 2.26 25.27 9.15
N ILE A 179 1.49 24.75 10.12
CA ILE A 179 0.33 23.88 9.88
C ILE A 179 -0.76 24.68 9.16
N GLU A 180 -0.75 26.01 9.31
CA GLU A 180 -1.72 26.92 8.68
C GLU A 180 -1.50 27.10 7.17
N ARG A 181 -0.29 26.83 6.66
CA ARG A 181 0.03 27.02 5.24
C ARG A 181 -0.15 25.74 4.45
N GLU A 182 -1.29 25.66 3.76
CA GLU A 182 -1.60 24.62 2.78
C GLU A 182 -0.67 24.74 1.57
N LEU A 183 0.18 23.73 1.35
CA LEU A 183 0.92 23.56 0.10
C LEU A 183 0.08 22.68 -0.83
N ILE A 184 -0.45 23.26 -1.91
CA ILE A 184 -1.26 22.53 -2.88
C ILE A 184 -0.34 22.14 -4.06
N SER A 185 -0.41 20.88 -4.48
CA SER A 185 0.33 20.46 -5.67
C SER A 185 -0.33 21.06 -6.92
N PRO A 186 0.44 21.74 -7.80
CA PRO A 186 -0.09 22.22 -9.07
C PRO A 186 -0.61 21.08 -9.97
N GLN A 187 -0.10 19.86 -9.75
CA GLN A 187 -0.47 18.69 -10.54
C GLN A 187 -1.72 17.98 -10.00
N ASN A 188 -2.10 18.24 -8.76
CA ASN A 188 -3.28 17.64 -8.14
C ASN A 188 -3.75 18.48 -6.95
N ASP A 189 -4.87 19.18 -7.14
CA ASP A 189 -5.49 20.07 -6.16
C ASP A 189 -6.16 19.35 -4.98
N GLN A 190 -6.27 18.02 -5.06
CA GLN A 190 -6.79 17.18 -3.99
C GLN A 190 -5.74 16.94 -2.90
N PHE A 191 -4.44 17.13 -3.17
CA PHE A 191 -3.41 16.99 -2.14
C PHE A 191 -3.09 18.33 -1.49
N VAL A 192 -3.35 18.41 -0.19
CA VAL A 192 -2.94 19.50 0.68
C VAL A 192 -1.81 19.01 1.56
N LEU A 193 -0.69 19.73 1.55
CA LEU A 193 0.51 19.33 2.25
C LEU A 193 0.86 20.36 3.34
N HIS A 194 1.12 19.85 4.54
CA HIS A 194 1.52 20.64 5.70
C HIS A 194 2.96 20.26 6.11
N ARG A 195 3.75 21.24 6.55
CA ARG A 195 5.16 21.04 6.95
C ARG A 195 5.39 21.55 8.37
N THR A 196 6.03 20.74 9.21
CA THR A 196 6.42 21.19 10.57
C THR A 196 7.91 21.05 10.85
N GLY A 197 8.42 21.97 11.67
CA GLY A 197 9.74 21.92 12.29
C GLY A 197 9.63 21.47 13.74
N ARG A 198 10.61 20.71 14.22
CA ARG A 198 10.60 20.07 15.55
C ARG A 198 10.54 21.06 16.73
N SER A 199 10.75 22.37 16.52
CA SER A 199 10.72 23.40 17.56
C SER A 199 9.32 23.85 18.00
N GLY A 200 8.24 23.41 17.35
CA GLY A 200 6.87 23.87 17.63
C GLY A 200 5.97 22.90 18.41
N TRP A 201 6.50 21.81 18.97
CA TRP A 201 5.70 20.69 19.50
C TRP A 201 5.11 20.90 20.91
N THR A 202 5.39 22.00 21.59
CA THR A 202 4.92 22.21 22.97
C THR A 202 3.57 22.91 23.07
N SER A 203 2.90 23.28 21.99
CA SER A 203 1.58 23.90 22.06
C SER A 203 0.74 23.58 20.83
N ARG A 204 -0.49 23.09 21.04
CA ARG A 204 -1.60 22.97 20.06
C ARG A 204 -1.67 21.69 19.22
N ILE A 205 -1.77 20.54 19.87
CA ILE A 205 -2.68 19.50 19.37
C ILE A 205 -3.88 19.47 20.31
N SER A 206 -4.82 20.39 20.08
CA SER A 206 -6.18 20.29 20.60
C SER A 206 -7.10 20.33 19.39
N TYR A 207 -7.77 19.21 19.18
CA TYR A 207 -8.83 18.97 18.19
C TYR A 207 -8.40 18.98 16.72
N MET A 208 -7.98 17.80 16.25
CA MET A 208 -8.39 17.25 14.96
C MET A 208 -8.98 15.87 15.21
#